data_AF-A0A5D3KJA6-F1
#
_entry.id   AF-A0A5D3KJA6-F1
#
_cell.length_a   1.000
_cell.length_b   1.000
_cell.length_c   1.000
_cell.angle_alpha   90.00
_cell.angle_beta   90.00
_cell.angle_gamma   90.00
#
_symmetry.space_group_name_H-M   'P 1'
#
loop_
_entity.id
_entity.type
_entity.pdbx_description
1 polymer ?
#
loop_
_entity_poly.entity_id
_entity_poly.type
_entity_poly.pdbx_seq_one_letter_code
_entity_poly.pdbx_strand_id
1 'polypeptide(L)' 'MVVSTIMELMRLTRIELCDLAVKITNRLPDYPETSQAYVTARETLSNIRRIRARRDPNW' A
#
# COMPACT_ATOMS: atom_id res chain seq x y z
N MET A 1 -10.03 7.76 -4.40
CA MET A 1 -8.92 6.80 -4.16
C MET A 1 -8.03 7.38 -3.07
N VAL A 2 -7.69 6.60 -2.04
CA VAL A 2 -6.81 7.09 -0.96
C VAL A 2 -5.38 6.91 -1.42
N VAL A 3 -4.77 8.00 -1.90
CA VAL A 3 -3.34 8.05 -2.20
C VAL A 3 -2.63 8.38 -0.90
N SER A 4 -1.92 7.42 -0.33
CA SER A 4 -1.10 7.65 0.86
C SER A 4 0.35 7.87 0.45
N THR A 5 0.89 9.02 0.81
CA THR A 5 2.31 9.32 0.68
C THR A 5 3.14 8.40 1.60
N ILE A 6 4.43 8.21 1.28
CA ILE A 6 5.34 7.40 2.10
C ILE A 6 5.35 7.88 3.56
N MET A 7 5.28 9.20 3.79
CA MET A 7 5.24 9.79 5.12
C MET A 7 3.98 9.37 5.91
N GLU A 8 2.83 9.30 5.25
CA GLU A 8 1.58 8.84 5.87
C GLU A 8 1.65 7.34 6.19
N LEU A 9 2.17 6.54 5.28
CA LEU A 9 2.39 5.11 5.50
C LEU A 9 3.35 4.86 6.67
N MET A 10 4.36 5.72 6.84
CA MET A 10 5.31 5.67 7.95
C MET A 10 4.70 6.03 9.31
N ARG A 11 3.48 6.56 9.38
CA ARG A 11 2.76 6.80 10.64
C ARG A 11 1.84 5.65 11.04
N LEU A 12 1.47 4.80 10.09
CA LEU A 12 0.61 3.64 10.34
C LEU A 12 1.34 2.57 11.16
N THR A 13 0.59 1.88 12.00
CA THR A 13 1.01 0.69 12.74
C THR A 13 1.16 -0.53 11.83
N ARG A 14 1.69 -1.64 12.37
CA ARG A 14 1.80 -2.93 11.66
C ARG A 14 0.43 -3.41 11.14
N ILE A 15 -0.60 -3.34 12.00
CA ILE A 15 -1.96 -3.81 11.69
C ILE A 15 -2.58 -2.93 10.61
N GLU A 16 -2.49 -1.60 10.76
CA GLU A 16 -3.06 -0.67 9.77
C GLU A 16 -2.39 -0.79 8.40
N LEU A 17 -1.07 -1.06 8.35
CA LEU A 17 -0.37 -1.33 7.08
C LEU A 17 -0.86 -2.63 6.42
N CYS A 18 -1.12 -3.68 7.21
CA CYS A 18 -1.71 -4.93 6.71
C CYS A 18 -3.12 -4.71 6.18
N ASP A 19 -3.97 -4.01 6.94
CA ASP A 19 -5.35 -3.73 6.56
C ASP A 19 -5.41 -2.87 5.29
N LEU A 20 -4.53 -1.87 5.19
CA LEU A 20 -4.42 -1.04 4.00
C LEU A 20 -3.97 -1.86 2.78
N ALA A 21 -3.00 -2.76 2.96
CA ALA A 21 -2.55 -3.65 1.89
C ALA A 21 -3.70 -4.54 1.38
N VAL A 22 -4.47 -5.17 2.28
CA VAL A 22 -5.63 -5.99 1.92
C VAL A 22 -6.68 -5.16 1.17
N LYS A 23 -7.01 -3.96 1.67
CA LYS A 23 -7.97 -3.08 1.00
C LYS A 23 -7.54 -2.67 -0.41
N ILE A 24 -6.25 -2.34 -0.60
CA ILE A 24 -5.73 -1.97 -1.92
C ILE A 24 -5.72 -3.18 -2.84
N THR A 25 -5.28 -4.35 -2.37
CA THR A 25 -5.29 -5.59 -3.15
C THR A 25 -6.69 -5.97 -3.62
N ASN A 26 -7.69 -5.86 -2.75
CA ASN A 26 -9.08 -6.19 -3.10
C ASN A 26 -9.69 -5.22 -4.12
N ARG A 27 -9.25 -3.96 -4.13
CA ARG A 27 -9.73 -2.93 -5.08
C ARG A 27 -8.93 -2.87 -6.37
N LEU A 28 -7.76 -3.50 -6.42
CA LEU A 28 -6.86 -3.43 -7.57
C LEU A 28 -7.52 -3.94 -8.88
N PRO A 29 -8.31 -5.03 -8.88
CA PRO A 29 -9.00 -5.51 -10.08
C PRO A 29 -10.08 -4.54 -10.59
N ASP A 30 -10.60 -3.65 -9.74
CA ASP A 30 -11.62 -2.67 -10.11
C ASP A 30 -11.03 -1.49 -10.88
N TYR A 31 -9.70 -1.34 -10.91
CA TYR A 31 -9.01 -0.29 -11.63
C TYR A 31 -8.54 -0.78 -13.00
N PRO A 32 -8.88 -0.07 -14.10
CA PRO A 32 -8.26 -0.32 -15.39
C PRO A 32 -6.74 -0.24 -15.26
N GLU A 33 -5.99 -1.19 -15.85
CA GLU A 33 -4.53 -1.25 -15.69
C GLU A 33 -3.81 0.01 -16.18
N THR A 34 -4.39 0.70 -17.16
CA THR A 34 -3.88 1.95 -17.74
C THR A 34 -4.21 3.19 -16.90
N SER A 35 -5.05 3.04 -15.87
CA SER A 35 -5.47 4.16 -15.05
C SER A 35 -4.37 4.61 -14.10
N GLN A 36 -4.29 5.91 -13.85
CA GLN A 36 -3.45 6.47 -12.80
C GLN A 36 -3.74 5.81 -11.45
N ALA A 37 -5.01 5.45 -11.24
CA ALA A 37 -5.48 4.73 -10.08
C ALA A 37 -4.76 3.39 -9.86
N TYR A 38 -4.65 2.57 -10.90
CA TYR A 38 -3.94 1.30 -10.85
C TYR A 38 -2.45 1.48 -10.57
N VAL A 39 -1.81 2.44 -11.24
CA VAL A 39 -0.38 2.78 -11.04
C VAL A 39 -0.14 3.18 -9.58
N THR A 40 -0.93 4.10 -9.04
CA THR A 40 -0.79 4.56 -7.66
C THR A 40 -1.06 3.45 -6.65
N ALA A 41 -2.08 2.61 -6.86
CA ALA A 41 -2.36 1.47 -5.99
C ALA A 41 -1.17 0.49 -5.93
N ARG A 42 -0.54 0.19 -7.07
CA ARG A 42 0.67 -0.65 -7.13
C ARG A 42 1.87 -0.01 -6.43
N GLU A 43 2.05 1.28 -6.61
CA GLU A 43 3.12 2.03 -5.93
C GLU A 43 2.94 2.01 -4.41
N THR A 44 1.73 2.27 -3.92
CA THR A 44 1.40 2.21 -2.49
C THR A 44 1.66 0.81 -1.92
N LEU A 45 1.27 -0.27 -2.62
CA LEU A 45 1.59 -1.65 -2.21
C LEU A 45 3.10 -1.91 -2.14
N SER A 46 3.87 -1.41 -3.10
CA SER A 46 5.33 -1.50 -3.10
C SER A 46 5.95 -0.77 -1.90
N ASN A 47 5.46 0.44 -1.61
CA ASN A 47 5.92 1.22 -0.47
C ASN A 47 5.57 0.56 0.87
N ILE A 48 4.38 -0.02 1.00
CA ILE A 48 4.02 -0.83 2.17
C ILE A 48 5.03 -1.96 2.34
N ARG A 49 5.29 -2.78 1.31
CA ARG A 49 6.28 -3.87 1.39
C ARG A 49 7.67 -3.41 1.84
N ARG A 50 8.15 -2.26 1.31
CA ARG A 50 9.43 -1.67 1.73
C ARG A 50 9.43 -1.23 3.19
N ILE A 51 8.37 -0.58 3.65
CA ILE A 51 8.24 -0.15 5.05
C ILE A 51 8.20 -1.36 5.97
N ARG A 52 7.47 -2.41 5.59
CA ARG A 52 7.40 -3.67 6.32
C ARG A 52 8.79 -4.29 6.50
N ALA A 53 9.51 -4.49 5.41
CA ALA A 53 10.87 -5.06 5.42
C ALA A 53 11.88 -4.22 6.23
N ARG A 54 11.72 -2.89 6.26
CA ARG A 54 12.59 -1.99 7.04
C ARG A 54 12.30 -2.01 8.53
N ARG A 55 11.02 -2.14 8.93
CA ARG A 55 10.61 -2.08 10.34
C ARG A 55 10.78 -3.40 11.06
N ASP A 56 10.55 -4.50 10.35
CA ASP A 56 10.67 -5.83 10.91
C ASP A 56 11.08 -6.80 9.79
N PRO A 57 12.38 -7.17 9.71
CA PRO A 57 12.85 -8.13 8.72
C PRO A 57 12.34 -9.56 8.96
N ASN A 58 11.72 -9.85 10.12
CA ASN A 58 11.23 -11.18 10.51
C ASN A 58 9.70 -11.28 10.51
N TRP A 59 9.00 -10.34 9.85
CA TRP A 59 7.54 -10.18 9.88
C TRP A 59 6.73 -11.48 9.75
#